data_AF-A0A1J5JBL9-F1
#
_entry.id   AF-A0A1J5JBL9-F1
#
_cell.length_a   1.000
_cell.length_b   1.000
_cell.length_c   1.000
_cell.angle_alpha   90.00
_cell.angle_beta   90.00
_cell.angle_gamma   90.00
#
_symmetry.space_group_name_H-M   'P 1'
#
loop_
_entity.id
_entity.type
_entity.pdbx_description
1 polymer ?
#
loop_
_entity_poly.entity_id
_entity_poly.type
_entity_poly.pdbx_seq_one_letter_code
_entity_poly.pdbx_strand_id
1 'polypeptide(L)'
;MRLGVAGFVIAVMLSSCATTPPVQEMADARSAIQAAREIPRTNLPAELALKSAEQMLAEAADAIRKEHYEQARQIALAAKRKAQSAVQYKQKP
;
A
#
# COMPACT_ATOMS: atom_id res chain seq x y z
N MET A 1 -47.45 12.63 11.79
CA MET A 1 -46.01 12.62 12.13
C MET A 1 -45.44 11.29 11.68
N ARG A 2 -44.62 11.30 10.62
CA ARG A 2 -43.98 10.10 10.04
C ARG A 2 -42.87 9.67 11.00
N LEU A 3 -43.17 8.72 11.90
CA LEU A 3 -42.19 8.14 12.80
C LEU A 3 -41.25 7.24 11.98
N GLY A 4 -40.05 7.76 11.74
CA GLY A 4 -38.99 7.12 10.99
C GLY A 4 -38.47 5.88 11.72
N VAL A 5 -38.92 4.72 11.26
CA VAL A 5 -38.24 3.45 11.49
C VAL A 5 -37.40 3.20 10.24
N ALA A 6 -36.09 3.21 10.38
CA ALA A 6 -35.21 2.18 9.83
C ALA A 6 -33.75 2.63 9.86
N GLY A 7 -32.92 1.82 10.54
CA GLY A 7 -31.53 1.64 10.12
C GLY A 7 -30.48 2.38 10.94
N PHE A 8 -30.50 2.19 12.25
CA PHE A 8 -29.30 2.33 13.07
C PHE A 8 -28.28 1.26 12.64
N VAL A 9 -27.39 1.60 11.71
CA VAL A 9 -26.21 0.79 11.41
C VAL A 9 -25.02 1.45 12.10
N ILE A 10 -24.87 1.18 13.39
CA ILE A 10 -23.57 1.34 14.04
C ILE A 10 -22.67 0.21 13.51
N ALA A 11 -21.82 0.55 12.55
CA ALA A 11 -20.67 -0.26 12.21
C ALA A 11 -19.62 -0.10 13.31
N VAL A 12 -19.65 -1.02 14.28
CA VAL A 12 -18.60 -1.17 15.29
C VAL A 12 -17.34 -1.69 14.59
N MET A 13 -16.41 -0.80 14.27
CA MET A 13 -15.05 -1.17 13.85
C MET A 13 -14.22 -1.50 15.10
N LEU A 14 -14.31 -2.75 15.57
CA LEU A 14 -13.37 -3.29 16.54
C LEU A 14 -12.00 -3.40 15.86
N SER A 15 -11.08 -2.51 16.23
CA SER A 15 -9.67 -2.57 15.87
C SER A 15 -9.03 -3.82 16.50
N SER A 16 -9.15 -4.95 15.81
CA SER A 16 -8.46 -6.18 16.16
C SER A 16 -6.97 -6.00 15.89
N CYS A 17 -6.15 -6.35 16.88
CA CYS A 17 -4.71 -6.58 16.71
C CYS A 17 -4.53 -7.51 15.51
N ALA A 18 -3.94 -7.05 14.39
CA ALA A 18 -4.19 -7.71 13.11
C ALA A 18 -3.52 -9.09 13.04
N THR A 19 -4.32 -10.13 13.21
CA THR A 19 -3.94 -11.53 13.08
C THR A 19 -4.04 -12.05 11.64
N THR A 20 -4.34 -11.17 10.68
CA THR A 20 -4.59 -11.54 9.28
C THR A 20 -3.62 -10.83 8.33
N PRO A 21 -3.22 -11.47 7.22
CA PRO A 21 -2.40 -10.84 6.17
C PRO A 21 -2.98 -9.51 5.66
N PRO A 22 -2.15 -8.48 5.40
CA PRO A 22 -2.59 -7.15 4.95
C PRO A 22 -2.87 -7.12 3.44
N VAL A 23 -3.92 -7.81 3.00
CA VAL A 23 -4.24 -8.01 1.58
C VAL A 23 -4.48 -6.67 0.85
N GLN A 24 -5.14 -5.72 1.51
CA GLN A 24 -5.45 -4.42 0.94
C GLN A 24 -4.18 -3.58 0.70
N GLU A 25 -3.30 -3.50 1.70
CA GLU A 25 -2.04 -2.76 1.57
C GLU A 25 -1.12 -3.37 0.52
N MET A 26 -1.08 -4.70 0.42
CA MET A 26 -0.32 -5.40 -0.63
C MET A 26 -0.89 -5.10 -2.02
N ALA A 27 -2.21 -5.07 -2.19
CA ALA A 27 -2.86 -4.73 -3.46
C ALA A 27 -2.59 -3.27 -3.86
N ASP A 28 -2.72 -2.34 -2.91
CA ASP A 28 -2.41 -0.92 -3.10
C ASP A 28 -0.95 -0.71 -3.53
N ALA A 29 -0.01 -1.39 -2.89
CA ALA A 29 1.40 -1.31 -3.22
C ALA A 29 1.69 -1.83 -4.63
N ARG A 30 1.07 -2.97 -5.03
CA ARG A 30 1.18 -3.50 -6.40
C ARG A 30 0.67 -2.53 -7.44
N SER A 31 -0.52 -1.96 -7.22
CA SER A 31 -1.12 -0.97 -8.12
C SER A 31 -0.23 0.27 -8.28
N ALA A 32 0.35 0.78 -7.17
CA ALA A 32 1.27 1.91 -7.23
C ALA A 32 2.57 1.59 -7.99
N ILE A 33 3.14 0.40 -7.78
CA ILE A 33 4.33 -0.06 -8.51
C ILE A 33 4.03 -0.19 -10.01
N GLN A 34 2.87 -0.75 -10.37
CA GLN A 34 2.46 -0.89 -11.77
C GLN A 34 2.32 0.49 -12.44
N ALA A 35 1.64 1.43 -11.79
CA ALA A 35 1.53 2.80 -12.29
C ALA A 35 2.91 3.47 -12.44
N ALA A 36 3.82 3.24 -11.51
CA ALA A 36 5.19 3.74 -11.62
C ALA A 36 5.94 3.09 -12.79
N ARG A 37 5.78 1.79 -13.05
CA ARG A 37 6.44 1.07 -14.17
C ARG A 37 6.10 1.67 -15.54
N GLU A 38 4.85 2.11 -15.72
CA GLU A 38 4.33 2.68 -16.97
C GLU A 38 4.90 4.06 -17.31
N ILE A 39 5.52 4.72 -16.35
CA ILE A 39 6.13 6.04 -16.56
C ILE A 39 7.58 5.88 -17.04
N PRO A 40 7.95 6.49 -18.19
CA PRO A 40 9.35 6.55 -18.62
C PRO A 40 10.19 7.24 -17.55
N ARG A 41 11.14 6.49 -16.97
CA ARG A 41 12.08 7.02 -15.99
C ARG A 41 13.29 7.57 -16.73
N THR A 42 13.43 8.89 -16.71
CA THR A 42 14.55 9.59 -17.35
C THR A 42 15.62 10.04 -16.35
N ASN A 43 15.36 9.87 -15.04
CA ASN A 43 16.29 10.26 -13.99
C ASN A 43 16.56 9.11 -13.00
N LEU A 44 17.79 9.05 -12.51
CA LEU A 44 18.27 8.02 -11.58
C LEU A 44 17.45 7.96 -10.27
N PRO A 45 17.00 9.08 -9.67
CA PRO A 45 16.17 9.04 -8.46
C PRO A 45 14.85 8.30 -8.65
N ALA A 46 14.17 8.46 -9.79
CA ALA A 46 12.92 7.74 -10.07
C ALA A 46 13.15 6.23 -10.22
N GLU A 47 14.27 5.83 -10.81
CA GLU A 47 14.66 4.43 -10.95
C GLU A 47 14.98 3.77 -9.62
N LEU A 48 15.78 4.44 -8.78
CA LEU A 48 16.07 3.97 -7.43
C LEU A 48 14.82 3.88 -6.56
N ALA A 49 13.88 4.83 -6.71
CA ALA A 49 12.61 4.81 -6.00
C ALA A 49 11.74 3.61 -6.42
N LEU A 50 11.59 3.35 -7.72
CA LEU A 50 10.85 2.17 -8.17
C LEU A 50 11.51 0.87 -7.67
N LYS A 51 12.82 0.73 -7.87
CA LYS A 51 13.55 -0.48 -7.46
C LYS A 51 13.40 -0.75 -5.96
N SER A 52 13.48 0.30 -5.14
CA SER A 52 13.27 0.20 -3.70
C SER A 52 11.83 -0.20 -3.36
N ALA A 53 10.82 0.31 -4.08
CA ALA A 53 9.43 -0.10 -3.86
C ALA A 53 9.21 -1.59 -4.18
N GLU A 54 9.80 -2.10 -5.25
CA GLU A 54 9.73 -3.51 -5.64
C GLU A 54 10.39 -4.43 -4.61
N GLN A 55 11.57 -4.04 -4.12
CA GLN A 55 12.26 -4.76 -3.05
C GLN A 55 11.44 -4.79 -1.77
N MET A 56 10.88 -3.65 -1.34
CA MET A 56 10.01 -3.60 -0.17
C MET A 56 8.76 -4.48 -0.34
N LEU A 57 8.13 -4.50 -1.52
CA LEU A 57 6.98 -5.39 -1.74
C LEU A 57 7.35 -6.87 -1.60
N ALA A 58 8.55 -7.26 -2.05
CA ALA A 58 9.06 -8.61 -1.84
C ALA A 58 9.31 -8.89 -0.35
N GLU A 59 9.95 -7.97 0.37
CA GLU A 59 10.15 -8.08 1.82
C GLU A 59 8.83 -8.16 2.61
N ALA A 60 7.79 -7.44 2.17
CA ALA A 60 6.46 -7.54 2.77
C ALA A 60 5.84 -8.94 2.54
N ALA A 61 6.02 -9.51 1.35
CA ALA A 61 5.60 -10.88 1.07
C ALA A 61 6.37 -11.90 1.91
N ASP A 62 7.66 -11.66 2.16
CA ASP A 62 8.48 -12.48 3.07
C ASP A 62 8.00 -12.42 4.52
N ALA A 63 7.63 -11.23 4.98
CA ALA A 63 7.04 -11.03 6.31
C ALA A 63 5.69 -11.76 6.44
N ILE A 64 4.85 -11.78 5.40
CA ILE A 64 3.61 -12.58 5.37
C ILE A 64 3.92 -14.07 5.52
N ARG A 65 4.93 -14.59 4.81
CA ARG A 65 5.33 -16.02 4.91
C ARG A 65 5.84 -16.40 6.31
N LYS A 66 6.33 -15.42 7.06
CA LYS A 66 6.77 -15.56 8.46
C LYS A 66 5.66 -15.22 9.47
N GLU A 67 4.43 -14.98 8.99
CA GLU A 67 3.28 -14.58 9.80
C GLU A 67 3.45 -13.23 10.54
N HIS A 68 4.44 -12.43 10.15
CA HIS A 68 4.69 -11.09 10.69
C HIS A 68 3.79 -10.05 10.00
N TYR A 69 2.48 -10.14 10.19
CA TYR A 69 1.50 -9.36 9.41
C TYR A 69 1.57 -7.84 9.63
N GLU A 70 1.81 -7.38 10.86
CA GLU A 70 2.00 -5.95 11.13
C GLU A 70 3.26 -5.42 10.44
N GLN A 71 4.36 -6.18 10.49
CA GLN A 71 5.59 -5.84 9.76
C GLN A 71 5.32 -5.78 8.25
N ALA A 72 4.63 -6.78 7.69
CA ALA A 72 4.24 -6.80 6.29
C ALA A 72 3.40 -5.58 5.90
N ARG A 73 2.45 -5.16 6.75
CA ARG A 73 1.58 -4.00 6.52
C ARG A 73 2.41 -2.72 6.42
N GLN A 74 3.33 -2.51 7.36
CA GLN A 74 4.19 -1.33 7.37
C GLN A 74 5.12 -1.29 6.15
N ILE A 75 5.70 -2.43 5.78
CA ILE A 75 6.57 -2.54 4.60
C ILE A 75 5.75 -2.29 3.32
N ALA A 76 4.55 -2.86 3.18
CA ALA A 76 3.68 -2.64 2.02
C ALA A 76 3.27 -1.16 1.87
N LEU A 77 2.94 -0.48 2.97
CA LEU A 77 2.67 0.96 2.98
C LEU A 77 3.90 1.78 2.58
N ALA A 78 5.11 1.37 3.00
CA ALA A 78 6.35 2.01 2.58
C ALA A 78 6.62 1.80 1.08
N ALA A 79 6.40 0.59 0.56
CA ALA A 79 6.52 0.27 -0.86
C ALA A 79 5.58 1.15 -1.71
N LYS A 80 4.31 1.28 -1.30
CA LYS A 80 3.33 2.18 -1.94
C LYS A 80 3.84 3.61 -2.02
N ARG A 81 4.28 4.18 -0.90
CA ARG A 81 4.80 5.57 -0.85
C ARG A 81 6.01 5.75 -1.76
N LYS A 82 6.94 4.79 -1.76
CA LYS A 82 8.15 4.85 -2.58
C LYS A 82 7.83 4.79 -4.08
N ALA A 83 6.88 3.95 -4.48
CA ALA A 83 6.38 3.90 -5.86
C ALA A 83 5.70 5.22 -6.28
N GLN A 84 4.92 5.83 -5.39
CA GLN A 84 4.33 7.15 -5.64
C GLN A 84 5.41 8.24 -5.79
N SER A 85 6.51 8.19 -5.01
CA SER A 85 7.64 9.10 -5.21
C SER A 85 8.30 8.92 -6.58
N ALA A 86 8.41 7.68 -7.08
CA ALA A 86 8.95 7.41 -8.42
C ALA A 86 8.15 8.12 -9.53
N VAL A 87 6.82 8.20 -9.38
CA VAL A 87 5.93 8.94 -10.28
C VAL A 87 6.16 10.45 -10.16
N GLN A 88 6.30 10.98 -8.95
CA GLN A 88 6.46 12.40 -8.69
C GLN A 88 7.78 12.98 -9.21
N TYR A 89 8.84 12.19 -9.32
CA TYR A 89 10.12 12.64 -9.91
C TYR A 89 10.01 13.08 -11.37
N LYS A 90 8.95 12.70 -12.10
CA LYS A 90 8.66 13.24 -13.43
C LYS A 90 8.22 14.70 -13.40
N GLN A 91 7.63 15.15 -12.29
CA GLN A 91 6.99 16.46 -12.16
C GLN A 91 7.92 17.55 -11.61
N LYS A 92 9.16 17.21 -11.22
CA LYS A 92 10.14 18.19 -10.76
C LYS A 92 10.87 18.76 -11.99
N PRO A 93 10.75 20.07 -12.29
CA PRO A 93 11.38 20.70 -13.45
C PRO A 93 12.90 20.66 -13.39
#